data_AF-A0A2N5Z9R6-F1
#
_entry.id   AF-A0A2N5Z9R6-F1
#
_cell.length_a   1.000
_cell.length_b   1.000
_cell.length_c   1.000
_cell.angle_alpha   90.00
_cell.angle_beta   90.00
_cell.angle_gamma   90.00
#
_symmetry.space_group_name_H-M   'P 1'
#
loop_
_entity.id
_entity.type
_entity.pdbx_description
1 polymer ?
#
loop_
_entity_poly.entity_id
_entity_poly.type
_entity_poly.pdbx_seq_one_letter_code
_entity_poly.pdbx_strand_id
1 'polypeptide(L)'
;MNKELDFLLNLMDDPSDEVYRAIEEKFLKFGKPIVRELEMFWESSANSLVQGRIENILQKINFDFLKKQISSWIDNSDFNLIYGSYLLTLFQYPDYEFKDINSQFEEVKRDLWLEINPQLTALEKVRVLNHVLFQVHKFQGSRSNPTSPQHFFINNLLDTKRGNQYSIALLYASLAQSIEMPVYGVKLPHNYLLAYHD
;
A
#
# COMPACT_ATOMS: atom_id res chain seq x y z
N MET A 1 16.74 -21.84 13.85
CA MET A 1 15.40 -21.94 14.45
C MET A 1 15.50 -21.44 15.89
N ASN A 2 14.73 -20.41 16.23
CA ASN A 2 14.73 -19.87 17.59
C ASN A 2 13.98 -20.87 18.48
N LYS A 3 14.69 -21.60 19.35
CA LYS A 3 14.11 -22.63 20.24
C LYS A 3 12.93 -22.12 21.06
N GLU A 4 12.92 -20.82 21.36
CA GLU A 4 11.82 -20.17 22.06
C GLU A 4 10.56 -20.09 21.18
N LEU A 5 10.69 -19.72 19.91
CA LEU A 5 9.55 -19.61 18.98
C LEU A 5 8.88 -20.98 18.78
N ASP A 6 9.68 -22.02 18.56
CA ASP A 6 9.17 -23.39 18.39
C ASP A 6 8.44 -23.87 19.65
N PHE A 7 8.97 -23.56 20.83
CA PHE A 7 8.32 -23.90 22.09
C PHE A 7 6.97 -23.20 22.25
N LEU A 8 6.90 -21.89 21.96
CA LEU A 8 5.66 -21.12 22.06
C LEU A 8 4.61 -21.58 21.06
N LEU A 9 5.02 -21.92 19.83
CA LEU A 9 4.12 -22.46 18.80
C LEU A 9 3.48 -23.78 19.25
N ASN A 10 4.25 -24.66 19.88
CA ASN A 10 3.75 -25.93 20.41
C ASN A 10 2.82 -25.78 21.63
N LEU A 11 2.70 -24.60 22.22
CA LEU A 11 1.75 -24.30 23.31
C LEU A 11 0.48 -23.61 22.81
N MET A 12 0.33 -23.40 21.50
CA MET A 12 -0.82 -22.68 20.93
C MET A 12 -2.15 -23.43 21.05
N ASP A 13 -2.12 -24.74 21.32
CA ASP A 13 -3.30 -25.58 21.54
C ASP A 13 -3.70 -25.68 23.02
N ASP A 14 -2.95 -25.06 23.93
CA ASP A 14 -3.24 -25.06 25.36
C ASP A 14 -4.64 -24.46 25.61
N PRO A 15 -5.53 -25.16 26.35
CA PRO A 15 -6.89 -24.69 26.61
C PRO A 15 -6.95 -23.44 27.50
N SER A 16 -5.86 -23.08 28.20
CA SER A 16 -5.78 -21.91 29.06
C SER A 16 -5.66 -20.62 28.25
N ASP A 17 -6.64 -19.73 28.43
CA ASP A 17 -6.61 -18.38 27.86
C ASP A 17 -5.45 -17.53 28.41
N GLU A 18 -4.97 -17.83 29.62
CA GLU A 18 -3.81 -17.14 30.20
C GLU A 18 -2.52 -17.48 29.46
N VAL A 19 -2.36 -18.76 29.10
CA VAL A 19 -1.22 -19.23 28.31
C VAL A 19 -1.25 -18.59 26.92
N TYR A 20 -2.41 -18.60 26.26
CA TYR A 20 -2.58 -17.94 24.96
C TYR A 20 -2.26 -16.44 25.02
N ARG A 21 -2.78 -15.71 26.02
CA ARG A 21 -2.47 -14.28 26.18
C ARG A 21 -0.98 -14.01 26.37
N ALA A 22 -0.30 -14.82 27.16
CA ALA A 22 1.15 -14.69 27.36
C ALA A 22 1.95 -14.95 26.07
N ILE A 23 1.53 -15.92 25.26
CA ILE A 23 2.14 -16.20 23.95
C ILE A 23 1.87 -15.06 22.98
N GLU A 24 0.62 -14.60 22.89
CA GLU A 24 0.21 -13.47 22.04
C GLU A 24 1.06 -12.24 22.34
N GLU A 25 1.18 -11.83 23.61
CA GLU A 25 2.03 -10.68 24.00
C GLU A 25 3.48 -10.83 23.55
N LYS A 26 4.02 -12.05 23.59
CA LYS A 26 5.39 -12.35 23.14
C LYS A 26 5.51 -12.24 21.62
N PHE A 27 4.56 -12.80 20.88
CA PHE A 27 4.54 -12.73 19.42
C PHE A 27 4.34 -11.29 18.91
N LEU A 28 3.51 -10.49 19.58
CA LEU A 28 3.37 -9.06 19.28
C LEU A 28 4.67 -8.28 19.52
N LYS A 29 5.46 -8.65 20.54
CA LYS A 29 6.79 -8.07 20.78
C LYS A 29 7.79 -8.45 19.68
N PHE A 30 7.71 -9.67 19.15
CA PHE A 30 8.54 -10.08 18.02
C PHE A 30 8.15 -9.32 16.73
N GLY A 31 6.85 -9.19 16.44
CA GLY A 31 6.34 -8.41 15.30
C GLY A 31 6.55 -9.09 13.94
N LYS A 32 6.75 -8.29 12.88
CA LYS A 32 6.88 -8.78 11.48
C LYS A 32 7.92 -9.89 11.25
N PRO A 33 9.10 -9.91 11.90
CA PRO A 33 10.12 -10.95 11.68
C PRO A 33 9.68 -12.41 11.87
N ILE A 34 8.58 -12.67 12.61
CA ILE A 34 8.08 -14.04 12.86
C ILE A 34 6.87 -14.41 11.99
N VAL A 35 6.38 -13.51 11.14
CA VAL A 35 5.14 -13.70 10.37
C VAL A 35 5.22 -14.96 9.50
N ARG A 36 6.35 -15.16 8.82
CA ARG A 36 6.56 -16.33 7.96
C ARG A 36 6.47 -17.64 8.74
N GLU A 37 7.06 -17.70 9.92
CA GLU A 37 7.02 -18.88 10.77
C GLU A 37 5.60 -19.15 11.30
N LEU A 38 4.85 -18.10 11.64
CA LEU A 38 3.45 -18.22 12.04
C LEU A 38 2.58 -18.76 10.88
N GLU A 39 2.76 -18.23 9.67
CA GLU A 39 2.06 -18.68 8.46
C GLU A 39 2.37 -20.15 8.14
N MET A 40 3.65 -20.52 8.16
CA MET A 40 4.06 -21.91 7.95
C MET A 40 3.45 -22.86 8.99
N PHE A 41 3.38 -22.43 10.26
CA PHE A 41 2.75 -23.24 11.30
C PHE A 41 1.23 -23.33 11.10
N TRP A 42 0.57 -22.23 10.73
CA TRP A 42 -0.86 -22.19 10.40
C TRP A 42 -1.23 -23.13 9.25
N GLU A 43 -0.42 -23.14 8.18
CA GLU A 43 -0.61 -24.03 7.01
C GLU A 43 -0.45 -25.52 7.38
N SER A 44 0.47 -25.83 8.28
CA SER A 44 0.75 -27.20 8.72
C SER A 44 -0.22 -27.74 9.76
N SER A 45 -0.94 -26.86 10.46
CA SER A 45 -1.82 -27.23 11.57
C SER A 45 -3.20 -27.63 11.08
N ALA A 46 -3.69 -28.78 11.55
CA ALA A 46 -5.09 -29.20 11.34
C ALA A 46 -6.02 -28.73 12.48
N ASN A 47 -5.50 -28.05 13.50
CA ASN A 47 -6.26 -27.62 14.66
C ASN A 47 -6.84 -26.21 14.43
N SER A 48 -8.17 -26.12 14.32
CA SER A 48 -8.89 -24.86 14.06
C SER A 48 -8.74 -23.81 15.16
N LEU A 49 -8.59 -24.23 16.43
CA LEU A 49 -8.31 -23.31 17.54
C LEU A 49 -6.96 -22.62 17.33
N VAL A 50 -5.94 -23.41 16.96
CA VAL A 50 -4.59 -22.90 16.73
C VAL A 50 -4.56 -22.00 15.50
N GLN A 51 -5.22 -22.39 14.41
CA GLN A 51 -5.35 -21.56 13.21
C GLN A 51 -5.98 -20.21 13.53
N GLY A 52 -7.12 -20.18 14.21
CA GLY A 52 -7.78 -18.92 14.58
C GLY A 52 -6.96 -18.06 15.53
N ARG A 53 -6.21 -18.68 16.46
CA ARG A 53 -5.27 -17.96 17.34
C ARG A 53 -4.12 -17.33 16.55
N ILE A 54 -3.52 -18.05 15.60
CA ILE A 54 -2.46 -17.51 14.75
C ILE A 54 -2.99 -16.38 13.85
N GLU A 55 -4.17 -16.54 13.25
CA GLU A 55 -4.82 -15.49 12.45
C GLU A 55 -4.99 -14.19 13.24
N ASN A 56 -5.48 -14.29 14.48
CA ASN A 56 -5.64 -13.13 15.36
C ASN A 56 -4.30 -12.44 15.65
N ILE A 57 -3.25 -13.21 15.90
CA ILE A 57 -1.90 -12.68 16.13
C ILE A 57 -1.36 -12.00 14.87
N LEU A 58 -1.47 -12.65 13.71
CA LEU A 58 -1.05 -12.08 12.42
C LEU A 58 -1.76 -10.76 12.13
N GLN A 59 -3.08 -10.70 12.33
CA GLN A 59 -3.86 -9.46 12.17
C GLN A 59 -3.35 -8.34 13.07
N LYS A 60 -3.08 -8.63 14.35
CA LYS A 60 -2.55 -7.64 15.31
C LYS A 60 -1.13 -7.18 14.93
N ILE A 61 -0.24 -8.11 14.57
CA ILE A 61 1.12 -7.79 14.11
C ILE A 61 1.07 -6.87 12.88
N ASN A 62 0.24 -7.20 11.90
CA ASN A 62 0.09 -6.43 10.67
C ASN A 62 -0.50 -5.04 10.94
N PHE A 63 -1.50 -4.95 11.81
CA PHE A 63 -2.11 -3.68 12.20
C PHE A 63 -1.13 -2.78 12.96
N ASP A 64 -0.40 -3.31 13.94
CA ASP A 64 0.60 -2.55 14.69
C ASP A 64 1.76 -2.09 13.81
N PHE A 65 2.20 -2.94 12.88
CA PHE A 65 3.18 -2.58 11.87
C PHE A 65 2.67 -1.42 11.01
N LEU A 66 1.48 -1.56 10.43
CA LEU A 66 0.88 -0.54 9.56
C LEU A 66 0.72 0.79 10.29
N LYS A 67 0.23 0.78 11.53
CA LYS A 67 0.09 1.99 12.35
C LYS A 67 1.42 2.70 12.55
N LYS A 68 2.49 1.96 12.84
CA LYS A 68 3.85 2.50 12.97
C LYS A 68 4.35 3.09 11.64
N GLN A 69 4.15 2.40 10.53
CA GLN A 69 4.56 2.89 9.20
C GLN A 69 3.80 4.17 8.80
N ILE A 70 2.49 4.24 9.03
CA ILE A 70 1.70 5.44 8.76
C ILE A 70 2.16 6.62 9.62
N SER A 71 2.40 6.39 10.91
CA SER A 71 2.91 7.45 11.80
C SER A 71 4.27 7.96 11.31
N SER A 72 5.18 7.05 10.98
CA SER A 72 6.48 7.38 10.40
C SER A 72 6.38 8.13 9.07
N TRP A 73 5.37 7.82 8.24
CA TRP A 73 5.16 8.51 6.97
C TRP A 73 4.61 9.92 7.17
N ILE A 74 3.69 10.12 8.14
CA ILE A 74 3.16 11.43 8.50
C ILE A 74 4.25 12.34 9.08
N ASP A 75 5.15 11.79 9.89
CA ASP A 75 6.24 12.52 10.53
C ASP A 75 7.40 12.84 9.57
N ASN A 76 7.40 12.27 8.35
CA ASN A 76 8.43 12.49 7.34
C ASN A 76 8.10 13.71 6.46
N SER A 77 9.06 14.62 6.26
CA SER A 77 8.90 15.85 5.47
C SER A 77 8.74 15.64 3.97
N ASP A 78 9.22 14.52 3.43
CA ASP A 78 9.30 14.31 1.98
C ASP A 78 8.00 13.76 1.38
N PHE A 79 7.01 13.41 2.22
CA PHE A 79 5.64 13.00 1.87
C PHE A 79 5.50 12.22 0.56
N ASN A 80 6.26 11.12 0.41
CA ASN A 80 6.15 10.27 -0.78
C ASN A 80 4.73 9.68 -0.89
N LEU A 81 3.91 10.23 -1.80
CA LEU A 81 2.51 9.86 -1.98
C LEU A 81 2.33 8.41 -2.45
N ILE A 82 3.25 7.89 -3.26
CA ILE A 82 3.21 6.50 -3.72
C ILE A 82 3.43 5.56 -2.54
N TYR A 83 4.41 5.85 -1.68
CA TYR A 83 4.61 5.09 -0.45
C TYR A 83 3.42 5.19 0.50
N GLY A 84 2.85 6.38 0.70
CA GLY A 84 1.64 6.55 1.50
C GLY A 84 0.46 5.73 0.98
N SER A 85 0.28 5.67 -0.35
CA SER A 85 -0.76 4.85 -0.99
C SER A 85 -0.50 3.34 -0.86
N TYR A 86 0.77 2.92 -0.83
CA TYR A 86 1.17 1.54 -0.54
C TYR A 86 0.78 1.14 0.88
N LEU A 87 0.94 2.01 1.87
CA LEU A 87 0.51 1.71 3.24
C LEU A 87 -1.00 1.42 3.31
N LEU A 88 -1.82 2.08 2.50
CA LEU A 88 -3.25 1.74 2.39
C LEU A 88 -3.46 0.34 1.78
N THR A 89 -2.66 -0.04 0.78
CA THR A 89 -2.67 -1.39 0.19
C THR A 89 -2.38 -2.46 1.26
N LEU A 90 -1.45 -2.21 2.19
CA LEU A 90 -1.11 -3.16 3.26
C LEU A 90 -2.27 -3.49 4.20
N PHE A 91 -3.29 -2.62 4.29
CA PHE A 91 -4.48 -2.91 5.09
C PHE A 91 -5.26 -4.12 4.54
N GLN A 92 -5.29 -4.29 3.21
CA GLN A 92 -5.98 -5.39 2.55
C GLN A 92 -5.03 -6.52 2.12
N TYR A 93 -3.79 -6.19 1.80
CA TYR A 93 -2.76 -7.09 1.29
C TYR A 93 -1.49 -6.98 2.15
N PRO A 94 -1.48 -7.54 3.36
CA PRO A 94 -0.43 -7.30 4.37
C PRO A 94 0.98 -7.78 3.98
N ASP A 95 1.08 -8.63 2.96
CA ASP A 95 2.33 -9.21 2.45
C ASP A 95 2.79 -8.58 1.14
N TYR A 96 2.07 -7.57 0.66
CA TYR A 96 2.44 -6.85 -0.55
C TYR A 96 3.74 -6.07 -0.33
N GLU A 97 4.68 -6.16 -1.28
CA GLU A 97 5.97 -5.48 -1.16
C GLU A 97 5.96 -4.13 -1.88
N PHE A 98 6.54 -3.11 -1.24
CA PHE A 98 6.61 -1.77 -1.86
C PHE A 98 7.36 -1.77 -3.19
N LYS A 99 8.36 -2.65 -3.36
CA LYS A 99 9.15 -2.76 -4.58
C LYS A 99 8.29 -3.00 -5.82
N ASP A 100 7.18 -3.72 -5.68
CA ASP A 100 6.30 -4.10 -6.79
C ASP A 100 5.51 -2.88 -7.28
N ILE A 101 4.97 -2.08 -6.36
CA ILE A 101 4.35 -0.78 -6.68
C ILE A 101 5.38 0.19 -7.24
N ASN A 102 6.54 0.29 -6.61
CA ASN A 102 7.57 1.25 -7.00
C ASN A 102 8.14 0.93 -8.39
N SER A 103 8.33 -0.34 -8.73
CA SER A 103 8.79 -0.75 -10.07
C SER A 103 7.80 -0.33 -11.15
N GLN A 104 6.50 -0.56 -10.95
CA GLN A 104 5.47 -0.15 -11.91
C GLN A 104 5.35 1.38 -12.02
N PHE A 105 5.53 2.10 -10.91
CA PHE A 105 5.55 3.56 -10.91
C PHE A 105 6.76 4.12 -11.68
N GLU A 106 7.96 3.60 -11.42
CA GLU A 106 9.19 4.05 -12.08
C GLU A 106 9.20 3.74 -13.59
N GLU A 107 8.48 2.71 -14.03
CA GLU A 107 8.25 2.45 -15.47
C GLU A 107 7.49 3.62 -16.12
N VAL A 108 6.31 3.98 -15.57
CA VAL A 108 5.49 5.09 -16.09
C VAL A 108 6.23 6.42 -16.01
N LYS A 109 6.96 6.65 -14.92
CA LYS A 109 7.76 7.85 -14.73
C LYS A 109 8.89 7.96 -15.75
N ARG A 110 9.55 6.86 -16.11
CA ARG A 110 10.60 6.86 -17.13
C ARG A 110 10.04 7.24 -18.49
N ASP A 111 8.92 6.65 -18.88
CA ASP A 111 8.27 6.94 -20.16
C ASP A 111 7.80 8.40 -20.22
N LEU A 112 7.27 8.92 -19.11
CA LEU A 112 6.95 10.34 -18.98
C LEU A 112 8.18 11.25 -19.14
N TRP A 113 9.29 10.89 -18.49
CA TRP A 113 10.52 11.67 -18.52
C TRP A 113 11.16 11.71 -19.92
N LEU A 114 11.03 10.63 -20.71
CA LEU A 114 11.51 10.59 -22.10
C LEU A 114 10.73 11.52 -23.03
N GLU A 115 9.46 11.77 -22.74
CA GLU A 115 8.58 12.64 -23.54
C GLU A 115 8.62 14.12 -23.10
N ILE A 116 9.03 14.40 -21.85
CA ILE A 116 9.04 15.77 -21.32
C ILE A 116 10.26 16.55 -21.85
N ASN A 117 10.03 17.77 -22.32
CA ASN A 117 11.10 18.71 -22.64
C ASN A 117 11.05 19.90 -21.66
N PRO A 118 12.19 20.32 -21.05
CA PRO A 118 12.23 21.46 -20.13
C PRO A 118 11.67 22.77 -20.71
N GLN A 119 11.72 22.94 -22.03
CA GLN A 119 11.26 24.14 -22.75
C GLN A 119 9.74 24.19 -22.94
N LEU A 120 9.01 23.12 -22.60
CA LEU A 120 7.56 23.10 -22.70
C LEU A 120 6.91 24.06 -21.70
N THR A 121 5.85 24.70 -22.15
CA THR A 121 4.95 25.46 -21.27
C THR A 121 4.25 24.54 -20.28
N ALA A 122 3.72 25.08 -19.18
CA ALA A 122 2.95 24.31 -18.20
C ALA A 122 1.81 23.50 -18.83
N LEU A 123 1.07 24.10 -19.77
CA LEU A 123 -0.04 23.44 -20.47
C LEU A 123 0.45 22.28 -21.35
N GLU A 124 1.59 22.44 -22.03
CA GLU A 124 2.17 21.37 -22.85
C GLU A 124 2.68 20.22 -21.99
N LYS A 125 3.35 20.51 -20.86
CA LYS A 125 3.76 19.49 -19.90
C LYS A 125 2.56 18.67 -19.38
N VAL A 126 1.45 19.33 -19.06
CA VAL A 126 0.18 18.66 -18.68
C VAL A 126 -0.36 17.80 -19.81
N ARG A 127 -0.28 18.25 -21.07
CA ARG A 127 -0.70 17.44 -22.24
C ARG A 127 0.15 16.19 -22.41
N VAL A 128 1.46 16.29 -22.23
CA VAL A 128 2.37 15.14 -22.28
C VAL A 128 2.02 14.14 -21.18
N LEU A 129 1.85 14.59 -19.94
CA LEU A 129 1.44 13.73 -18.83
C LEU A 129 0.10 13.04 -19.10
N ASN A 130 -0.90 13.76 -19.60
CA ASN A 130 -2.18 13.17 -19.99
C ASN A 130 -2.02 12.11 -21.10
N HIS A 131 -1.18 12.38 -22.10
CA HIS A 131 -0.91 11.44 -23.18
C HIS A 131 -0.27 10.16 -22.64
N VAL A 132 0.82 10.27 -21.88
CA VAL A 132 1.53 9.12 -21.31
C VAL A 132 0.60 8.31 -20.41
N LEU A 133 -0.06 8.95 -19.45
CA LEU A 133 -0.86 8.24 -18.47
C LEU A 133 -2.11 7.58 -19.08
N PHE A 134 -2.88 8.32 -19.88
CA PHE A 134 -4.19 7.85 -20.34
C PHE A 134 -4.16 7.22 -21.74
N GLN A 135 -3.24 7.63 -22.62
CA GLN A 135 -3.15 7.11 -23.99
C GLN A 135 -2.07 6.06 -24.15
N VAL A 136 -0.91 6.18 -23.50
CA VAL A 136 0.16 5.16 -23.59
C VAL A 136 -0.10 4.02 -22.59
N HIS A 137 -0.16 4.32 -21.29
CA HIS A 137 -0.37 3.29 -20.24
C HIS A 137 -1.83 2.91 -19.98
N LYS A 138 -2.78 3.55 -20.69
CA LYS A 138 -4.21 3.22 -20.69
C LYS A 138 -4.88 3.25 -19.31
N PHE A 139 -4.37 4.04 -18.37
CA PHE A 139 -5.07 4.27 -17.11
C PHE A 139 -6.43 4.91 -17.39
N GLN A 140 -7.46 4.51 -16.63
CA GLN A 140 -8.80 5.06 -16.82
C GLN A 140 -9.66 4.99 -15.56
N GLY A 141 -10.58 5.95 -15.45
CA GLY A 141 -11.59 5.96 -14.40
C GLY A 141 -12.53 4.76 -14.51
N SER A 142 -12.76 4.08 -13.39
CA SER A 142 -13.76 3.02 -13.30
C SER A 142 -15.15 3.64 -13.22
N ARG A 143 -15.93 3.48 -14.30
CA ARG A 143 -17.33 3.95 -14.38
C ARG A 143 -18.30 2.97 -13.72
N SER A 144 -17.90 1.71 -13.59
CA SER A 144 -18.66 0.64 -12.94
C SER A 144 -18.25 0.53 -11.47
N ASN A 145 -19.23 0.52 -10.57
CA ASN A 145 -19.01 0.33 -9.12
C ASN A 145 -17.95 1.28 -8.52
N PRO A 146 -18.14 2.61 -8.62
CA PRO A 146 -17.15 3.60 -8.15
C PRO A 146 -16.85 3.52 -6.66
N THR A 147 -17.73 2.89 -5.87
CA THR A 147 -17.60 2.68 -4.42
C THR A 147 -16.89 1.38 -4.05
N SER A 148 -16.49 0.57 -5.03
CA SER A 148 -15.69 -0.63 -4.79
C SER A 148 -14.40 -0.28 -4.02
N PRO A 149 -14.18 -0.86 -2.82
CA PRO A 149 -12.97 -0.63 -2.04
C PRO A 149 -11.68 -0.90 -2.82
N GLN A 150 -11.75 -1.87 -3.75
CA GLN A 150 -10.62 -2.25 -4.59
C GLN A 150 -10.06 -1.09 -5.40
N HIS A 151 -10.89 -0.12 -5.81
CA HIS A 151 -10.44 1.04 -6.60
C HIS A 151 -9.64 2.09 -5.79
N PHE A 152 -9.57 1.95 -4.46
CA PHE A 152 -8.79 2.84 -3.59
C PHE A 152 -7.35 2.35 -3.38
N PHE A 153 -7.05 1.09 -3.70
CA PHE A 153 -5.71 0.53 -3.51
C PHE A 153 -4.83 0.73 -4.75
N ILE A 154 -3.61 1.23 -4.56
CA ILE A 154 -2.72 1.60 -5.66
C ILE A 154 -2.25 0.39 -6.46
N ASN A 155 -2.02 -0.76 -5.83
CA ASN A 155 -1.69 -2.01 -6.52
C ASN A 155 -2.77 -2.39 -7.52
N ASN A 156 -4.05 -2.31 -7.13
CA ASN A 156 -5.16 -2.62 -8.04
C ASN A 156 -5.23 -1.63 -9.22
N LEU A 157 -4.97 -0.34 -8.98
CA LEU A 157 -4.89 0.65 -10.06
C LEU A 157 -3.75 0.31 -11.03
N LEU A 158 -2.55 0.01 -10.52
CA LEU A 158 -1.39 -0.30 -11.32
C LEU A 158 -1.57 -1.60 -12.11
N ASP A 159 -2.15 -2.63 -11.51
CA ASP A 159 -2.35 -3.94 -12.14
C ASP A 159 -3.47 -3.90 -13.19
N THR A 160 -4.61 -3.26 -12.87
CA THR A 160 -5.80 -3.27 -13.75
C THR A 160 -5.88 -2.08 -14.69
N LYS A 161 -5.04 -1.06 -14.48
CA LYS A 161 -5.12 0.28 -15.11
C LYS A 161 -6.47 0.96 -14.87
N ARG A 162 -7.24 0.54 -13.87
CA ARG A 162 -8.57 1.08 -13.52
C ARG A 162 -8.62 1.51 -12.06
N GLY A 163 -9.07 2.74 -11.82
CA GLY A 163 -9.21 3.27 -10.47
C GLY A 163 -10.33 4.28 -10.34
N ASN A 164 -10.54 4.77 -9.13
CA ASN A 164 -11.47 5.86 -8.88
C ASN A 164 -10.76 7.21 -9.05
N GLN A 165 -11.50 8.30 -8.85
CA GLN A 165 -10.95 9.66 -8.96
C GLN A 165 -9.75 9.89 -8.03
N TYR A 166 -9.73 9.28 -6.84
CA TYR A 166 -8.69 9.51 -5.84
C TYR A 166 -7.39 8.79 -6.21
N SER A 167 -7.46 7.51 -6.57
CA SER A 167 -6.27 6.72 -6.91
C SER A 167 -5.62 7.22 -8.19
N ILE A 168 -6.42 7.59 -9.20
CA ILE A 168 -5.90 8.19 -10.44
C ILE A 168 -5.28 9.56 -10.16
N ALA A 169 -5.95 10.41 -9.37
CA ALA A 169 -5.41 11.72 -9.05
C ALA A 169 -4.12 11.63 -8.22
N LEU A 170 -4.01 10.67 -7.31
CA LEU A 170 -2.80 10.40 -6.54
C LEU A 170 -1.65 10.00 -7.47
N LEU A 171 -1.87 9.05 -8.38
CA LEU A 171 -0.86 8.62 -9.36
C LEU A 171 -0.43 9.79 -10.25
N TYR A 172 -1.39 10.57 -10.74
CA TYR A 172 -1.14 11.75 -11.57
C TYR A 172 -0.27 12.79 -10.86
N ALA A 173 -0.65 13.18 -9.64
CA ALA A 173 0.10 14.16 -8.85
C ALA A 173 1.51 13.66 -8.52
N SER A 174 1.64 12.37 -8.18
CA SER A 174 2.94 11.75 -7.89
C SER A 174 3.87 11.77 -9.11
N LEU A 175 3.35 11.44 -10.29
CA LEU A 175 4.11 11.50 -11.54
C LEU A 175 4.51 12.93 -11.89
N ALA A 176 3.57 13.88 -11.82
CA ALA A 176 3.85 15.29 -12.07
C ALA A 176 4.95 15.84 -11.16
N GLN A 177 4.84 15.60 -9.85
CA GLN A 177 5.82 16.08 -8.87
C GLN A 177 7.19 15.40 -9.06
N SER A 178 7.23 14.15 -9.52
CA SER A 178 8.48 13.44 -9.80
C SER A 178 9.30 14.03 -10.95
N ILE A 179 8.69 14.89 -11.78
CA ILE A 179 9.33 15.66 -12.86
C ILE A 179 9.26 17.17 -12.60
N GLU A 180 9.17 17.57 -11.32
CA GLU A 180 9.17 18.96 -10.87
C GLU A 180 7.99 19.80 -11.41
N MET A 181 6.88 19.16 -11.78
CA MET A 181 5.64 19.87 -12.11
C MET A 181 4.82 20.11 -10.82
N PRO A 182 4.47 21.37 -10.50
CA PRO A 182 3.75 21.73 -9.28
C PRO A 182 2.24 21.44 -9.39
N VAL A 183 1.88 20.16 -9.48
CA VAL A 183 0.49 19.71 -9.48
C VAL A 183 0.10 19.24 -8.09
N TYR A 184 -0.96 19.84 -7.52
CA TYR A 184 -1.41 19.59 -6.16
C TYR A 184 -2.91 19.29 -6.10
N GLY A 185 -3.28 18.53 -5.07
CA GLY A 185 -4.68 18.26 -4.74
C GLY A 185 -5.38 19.46 -4.11
N VAL A 186 -6.52 19.84 -4.68
CA VAL A 186 -7.43 20.84 -4.11
C VAL A 186 -8.71 20.14 -3.68
N LYS A 187 -8.98 20.18 -2.37
CA LYS A 187 -10.21 19.66 -1.80
C LYS A 187 -11.32 20.69 -1.98
N LEU A 188 -12.39 20.30 -2.67
CA LEU A 188 -13.62 21.07 -2.80
C LEU A 188 -14.77 20.35 -2.07
N PRO A 189 -15.88 21.03 -1.75
CA PRO A 189 -17.09 20.36 -1.29
C PRO A 189 -17.49 19.27 -2.29
N HIS A 190 -17.54 18.02 -1.82
CA HIS A 190 -17.91 16.83 -2.59
C HIS A 190 -16.99 16.45 -3.78
N ASN A 191 -15.90 17.16 -4.02
CA ASN A 191 -15.00 16.91 -5.14
C ASN A 191 -13.52 17.02 -4.75
N TYR A 192 -12.67 16.31 -5.46
CA TYR A 192 -11.22 16.44 -5.36
C TYR A 192 -10.67 16.73 -6.75
N LEU A 193 -9.97 17.84 -6.90
CA LEU A 193 -9.39 18.27 -8.18
C LEU A 193 -7.87 18.34 -8.07
N LEU A 194 -7.20 18.27 -9.20
CA LEU A 194 -5.80 18.60 -9.32
C LEU A 194 -5.66 19.99 -9.94
N ALA A 195 -4.81 20.82 -9.34
CA ALA A 195 -4.49 22.15 -9.83
C ALA A 195 -2.98 22.24 -10.08
N TYR A 196 -2.61 22.90 -11.18
CA TYR A 196 -1.25 23.34 -11.40
C TYR A 196 -1.07 24.69 -10.69
N HIS A 197 -0.07 24.79 -9.82
CA HIS A 197 0.23 26.01 -9.07
C HIS A 197 1.62 26.53 -9.47
N ASP A 198 1.64 27.61 -10.25
CA ASP A 198 2.87 28.31 -10.66
C ASP A 198 3.25 29.40 -9.65
#